data_AF-C4L3H4-F1
#
_entry.id   AF-C4L3H4-F1
#
_cell.length_a   1.000
_cell.length_b   1.000
_cell.length_c   1.000
_cell.angle_alpha   90.00
_cell.angle_beta   90.00
_cell.angle_gamma   90.00
#
_symmetry.space_group_name_H-M   'P 1'
#
loop_
_entity.id
_entity.type
_entity.pdbx_description
1 polymer ?
#
loop_
_entity_poly.entity_id
_entity_poly.type
_entity_poly.pdbx_seq_one_letter_code
_entity_poly.pdbx_strand_id
1 'polypeptide(L)' 'MKVDESGFSLWELTVSLAVIMGWMASFVVQGNERIQRLSDTLFIYERLQGEVLLEATEPTGREQVCEKGFCLPTL' A
#
# COMPACT_ATOMS: atom_id res chain seq x y z
N MET A 1 32.37 3.00 -45.94
CA MET A 1 31.62 2.67 -44.71
C MET A 1 30.15 2.64 -45.07
N LYS A 2 29.57 1.44 -45.21
CA LYS A 2 28.11 1.31 -45.30
C LYS A 2 27.59 1.36 -43.86
N VAL A 3 26.78 2.36 -43.57
CA VAL A 3 26.07 2.49 -42.31
C VAL A 3 25.01 1.38 -42.31
N ASP A 4 25.16 0.40 -41.44
CA ASP A 4 24.08 -0.56 -41.15
C ASP A 4 22.96 0.22 -40.46
N GLU A 5 21.93 0.59 -41.22
CA GLU A 5 20.66 1.02 -40.65
C GLU A 5 19.97 -0.22 -40.08
N SER A 6 20.29 -0.58 -38.84
CA SER A 6 19.58 -1.61 -38.09
C SER A 6 18.19 -1.10 -37.72
N GLY A 7 17.24 -1.23 -38.65
CA GLY A 7 15.83 -0.93 -38.40
C GLY A 7 15.25 -1.96 -37.42
N PHE A 8 14.65 -1.49 -36.33
CA PHE A 8 13.90 -2.34 -35.42
C PHE A 8 12.69 -2.92 -36.15
N SER A 9 12.49 -4.23 -36.05
CA SER A 9 11.29 -4.86 -36.60
C SER A 9 10.06 -4.45 -35.78
N LEU A 10 8.90 -4.35 -36.44
CA LEU A 10 7.63 -4.04 -35.76
C LEU A 10 7.34 -5.04 -34.63
N TRP A 11 7.75 -6.30 -34.79
CA TRP A 11 7.63 -7.35 -33.80
C TRP A 11 8.48 -7.09 -32.54
N GLU A 12 9.73 -6.68 -32.69
CA GLU A 12 10.59 -6.32 -31.55
C GLU A 12 10.01 -5.14 -30.77
N LEU A 13 9.42 -4.18 -31.48
CA LEU A 13 8.81 -3.01 -30.87
C LEU A 13 7.52 -3.37 -30.11
N THR A 14 6.66 -4.22 -30.68
CA THR A 14 5.42 -4.66 -30.01
C THR A 14 5.70 -5.55 -28.81
N VAL A 15 6.68 -6.46 -28.90
CA VAL A 15 7.10 -7.31 -27.78
C VAL A 15 7.71 -6.46 -26.65
N SER A 16 8.60 -5.53 -26.98
CA SER A 16 9.21 -4.65 -25.98
C SER A 16 8.15 -3.78 -25.28
N LEU A 17 7.20 -3.24 -26.04
CA LEU A 17 6.09 -2.46 -25.48
C LEU A 17 5.20 -3.32 -24.57
N ALA A 18 4.89 -4.55 -24.96
CA ALA A 18 4.09 -5.46 -24.14
C ALA A 18 4.77 -5.79 -22.80
N VAL A 19 6.09 -6.00 -22.81
CA VAL A 19 6.89 -6.22 -21.59
C VAL A 19 6.82 -5.01 -20.66
N ILE A 20 7.02 -3.80 -21.20
CA ILE A 20 6.96 -2.56 -20.42
C ILE A 20 5.56 -2.38 -19.81
N MET A 21 4.51 -2.56 -20.60
CA MET A 21 3.13 -2.43 -20.14
C MET A 21 2.78 -3.46 -19.07
N GLY A 22 3.21 -4.71 -19.23
CA GLY A 22 3.02 -5.77 -18.24
C GLY A 22 3.73 -5.47 -16.91
N TRP A 23 4.96 -4.95 -16.97
CA TRP A 23 5.70 -4.54 -15.77
C TRP A 23 5.02 -3.37 -15.04
N MET A 24 4.56 -2.36 -15.78
CA MET A 24 3.82 -1.23 -15.21
C MET A 24 2.52 -1.68 -14.54
N ALA A 25 1.77 -2.58 -15.17
CA ALA A 25 0.55 -3.13 -14.58
C ALA A 25 0.85 -3.86 -13.26
N SER A 26 1.90 -4.69 -13.21
CA SER A 26 2.30 -5.39 -11.99
C SER A 26 2.75 -4.43 -10.88
N PHE A 27 3.53 -3.40 -11.23
CA PHE A 27 3.98 -2.37 -10.29
C PHE A 27 2.79 -1.61 -9.67
N VAL A 28 1.82 -1.20 -10.48
CA VAL A 28 0.62 -0.50 -10.01
C VAL A 28 -0.22 -1.38 -9.10
N VAL A 29 -0.45 -2.65 -9.47
CA VAL A 29 -1.24 -3.58 -8.64
C VAL A 29 -0.57 -3.82 -7.29
N GLN A 30 0.73 -4.15 -7.28
CA GLN A 30 1.47 -4.37 -6.04
C GLN A 30 1.56 -3.12 -5.17
N GLY A 31 1.74 -1.96 -5.80
CA GLY A 31 1.74 -0.66 -5.11
C GLY A 31 0.39 -0.37 -4.46
N ASN A 32 -0.70 -0.58 -5.19
CA ASN A 32 -2.05 -0.34 -4.70
C ASN A 32 -2.41 -1.27 -3.54
N GLU A 33 -2.06 -2.56 -3.61
CA GLU A 33 -2.24 -3.49 -2.49
C GLU A 33 -1.49 -3.05 -1.23
N ARG A 34 -0.25 -2.55 -1.37
CA ARG A 34 0.52 -2.04 -0.22
C ARG A 34 -0.14 -0.81 0.39
N ILE A 35 -0.58 0.13 -0.43
CA ILE A 35 -1.29 1.33 0.02
C ILE A 35 -2.57 0.96 0.76
N GLN A 36 -3.34 0.01 0.22
CA GLN A 36 -4.59 -0.43 0.83
C GLN A 36 -4.35 -1.05 2.21
N ARG A 37 -3.37 -1.95 2.37
CA ARG A 37 -3.01 -2.52 3.69
C ARG A 37 -2.55 -1.46 4.69
N LEU A 38 -1.77 -0.47 4.23
CA LEU A 38 -1.34 0.66 5.07
C LEU A 38 -2.52 1.52 5.50
N SER A 39 -3.44 1.83 4.58
CA SER A 39 -4.65 2.60 4.87
C SER A 39 -5.54 1.91 5.89
N ASP A 40 -5.77 0.60 5.73
CA ASP A 40 -6.57 -0.19 6.69
C ASP A 40 -5.94 -0.19 8.08
N THR A 41 -4.62 -0.30 8.14
CA THR A 41 -3.88 -0.27 9.41
C THR A 41 -3.98 1.11 10.07
N LEU A 42 -3.79 2.19 9.30
CA LEU A 42 -3.92 3.56 9.81
C LEU A 42 -5.30 3.86 10.36
N PHE A 43 -6.36 3.42 9.67
CA PHE A 43 -7.73 3.61 10.13
C PHE A 43 -8.00 2.92 11.46
N ILE A 44 -7.47 1.71 11.65
CA ILE A 44 -7.57 0.99 12.94
C ILE A 44 -6.84 1.76 14.04
N TYR A 45 -5.65 2.27 13.77
CA TYR A 45 -4.89 3.06 14.76
C TYR A 45 -5.58 4.37 15.13
N GLU A 46 -6.11 5.11 14.16
CA GLU A 46 -6.84 6.37 14.42
C GLU A 46 -8.06 6.12 15.30
N ARG A 47 -8.79 5.04 15.03
CA ARG A 47 -9.94 4.63 15.84
C ARG A 47 -9.52 4.26 17.26
N LEU A 48 -8.49 3.42 17.41
CA LEU A 48 -7.95 3.04 18.72
C LEU A 48 -7.45 4.25 19.52
N GLN A 49 -6.81 5.23 18.87
CA GLN A 49 -6.42 6.48 19.54
C GLN A 49 -7.63 7.27 20.02
N GLY A 50 -8.70 7.35 19.23
CA GLY A 50 -9.96 7.95 19.65
C GLY A 50 -10.56 7.26 20.88
N GLU A 51 -10.55 5.93 20.92
CA GLU A 51 -11.03 5.15 22.07
C GLU A 51 -10.17 5.35 23.32
N VAL A 52 -8.85 5.44 23.18
CA VAL A 52 -7.95 5.78 24.30
C VAL A 52 -8.21 7.18 24.84
N LEU A 53 -8.49 8.17 23.97
CA LEU A 53 -8.83 9.53 24.41
C LEU A 53 -10.19 9.59 25.12
N LEU A 54 -11.17 8.80 24.67
CA LEU A 54 -12.45 8.67 25.35
C LEU A 54 -12.28 8.04 26.73
N GLU A 55 -11.48 6.98 26.84
CA GLU A 55 -11.13 6.35 28.13
C GLU A 55 -10.41 7.33 29.06
N ALA A 56 -9.49 8.16 28.54
CA ALA A 56 -8.83 9.19 29.33
C ALA A 56 -9.80 10.29 29.82
N THR A 57 -10.92 10.49 29.12
CA THR A 57 -11.97 11.46 29.50
C THR A 57 -12.95 10.85 30.50
N GLU A 58 -13.30 9.58 30.34
CA GLU A 58 -14.18 8.81 31.23
C GLU A 58 -13.47 7.52 31.65
N PRO A 59 -12.65 7.55 32.71
CA PRO A 59 -11.82 6.40 33.08
C PRO A 59 -12.70 5.24 33.55
N THR A 60 -12.78 4.20 32.73
CA THR A 60 -13.48 2.94 33.06
C THR A 60 -12.56 1.95 33.77
N GLY A 61 -11.26 2.26 33.86
CA GLY A 61 -10.25 1.46 34.57
C GLY A 61 -9.66 0.34 33.73
N ARG A 62 -9.81 0.41 32.40
CA ARG A 62 -9.16 -0.52 31.47
C ARG A 62 -7.69 -0.13 31.29
N GLU A 63 -6.78 -1.12 31.27
CA GLU A 63 -5.33 -0.89 31.05
C GLU A 63 -4.95 -0.77 29.56
N GLN A 64 -5.80 -1.29 28.66
CA GLN A 64 -5.55 -1.27 27.23
C GLN A 64 -6.87 -1.32 26.43
N VAL A 65 -6.86 -0.69 25.27
CA VAL A 65 -7.92 -0.78 24.26
C VAL A 65 -7.41 -1.61 23.08
N CYS A 66 -8.17 -2.62 22.66
CA CYS A 66 -7.77 -3.53 21.60
C CYS A 66 -8.84 -3.65 20.51
N GLU A 67 -8.41 -3.60 19.25
CA GLU A 67 -9.27 -3.79 18.07
C GLU A 67 -8.53 -4.60 16.99
N LYS A 68 -9.17 -5.66 16.48
CA LYS A 68 -8.65 -6.54 15.41
C LYS A 68 -7.21 -7.05 15.62
N GLY A 69 -6.81 -7.26 16.87
CA GLY A 69 -5.48 -7.74 17.24
C GLY A 69 -4.41 -6.66 17.46
N PHE A 70 -4.77 -5.38 17.29
CA PHE A 70 -3.93 -4.24 17.69
C PHE A 70 -4.39 -3.74 19.06
N CYS A 71 -3.45 -3.46 19.96
CA CYS A 71 -3.76 -2.92 21.28
C CYS A 71 -2.97 -1.63 21.50
N LEU A 72 -3.63 -0.62 22.06
CA LEU A 72 -3.00 0.60 22.57
C LEU A 72 -3.18 0.67 24.09
N PRO A 73 -2.15 1.08 24.85
CA PRO A 73 -2.29 1.33 26.27
C PRO A 73 -3.19 2.56 26.48
N THR A 74 -4.01 2.50 27.52
CA THR A 74 -4.78 3.65 28.01
C THR A 74 -3.89 4.51 28.93
N LEU A 75 -4.27 5.78 29.10
CA LEU A 75 -3.51 6.76 29.91
C LEU A 75 -3.90 6.70 31.39
#